data_AF-A0AAW1T774-F1
#
_entry.id   AF-A0AAW1T774-F1
#
_cell.length_a   1.000
_cell.length_b   1.000
_cell.length_c   1.000
_cell.angle_alpha   90.00
_cell.angle_beta   90.00
_cell.angle_gamma   90.00
#
_symmetry.space_group_name_H-M   'P 1'
#
loop_
_entity.id
_entity.type
_entity.pdbx_description
1 polymer ?
#
loop_
_entity_poly.entity_id
_entity_poly.type
_entity_poly.pdbx_seq_one_letter_code
_entity_poly.pdbx_strand_id
1 'polypeptide(L)'
;MRTRYPAQTHSLAQLYLQQYPSGSQVSPGLWVGSLPAEQCPLEELQKRSITHVLRCGLLYVPAKHEDTLAYLKLDVVDLPSSDILSLCRDNDTNTFIENARKAGGVLVHCQAGVSRSATVATAYLMCSQHIGSEKALRLIQASRPCVGPNIGFRAQLKALEEECNCDIAKYTGAPGADEHFTPAERAARGREWLNKRSGVDVPKPLPTGVWKPKRISPVLPPAEVLAPDANEGAGRGQ
;
A
#
# COMPACT_ATOMS: atom_id res chain seq x y z
N MET A 1 27.34 -30.94 -35.96
CA MET A 1 26.01 -30.31 -35.87
C MET A 1 25.94 -29.47 -34.60
N ARG A 2 25.97 -28.14 -34.70
CA ARG A 2 25.75 -27.24 -33.56
C ARG A 2 24.29 -26.79 -33.62
N THR A 3 23.48 -27.30 -32.71
CA THR A 3 22.12 -26.80 -32.48
C THR A 3 22.21 -25.35 -32.02
N ARG A 4 21.80 -24.42 -32.88
CA ARG A 4 21.59 -23.02 -32.50
C ARG A 4 20.34 -22.98 -31.63
N TYR A 5 20.48 -22.65 -30.35
CA TYR A 5 19.35 -22.26 -29.52
C TYR A 5 18.70 -21.00 -30.14
N PRO A 6 17.37 -20.93 -30.25
CA PRO A 6 16.71 -19.72 -30.73
C PRO A 6 16.90 -18.57 -29.71
N ALA A 7 17.00 -17.36 -30.24
CA ALA A 7 17.19 -16.13 -29.48
C ALA A 7 16.14 -15.98 -28.37
N GLN A 8 16.59 -15.48 -27.21
CA GLN A 8 15.82 -15.34 -25.97
C GLN A 8 14.46 -14.66 -26.20
N THR A 9 13.36 -15.41 -26.10
CA THR A 9 12.02 -14.82 -26.01
C THR A 9 11.84 -14.26 -24.60
N HIS A 10 12.00 -12.96 -24.43
CA HIS A 10 11.67 -12.30 -23.16
C HIS A 10 10.17 -12.43 -22.89
N SER A 11 9.79 -12.85 -21.68
CA SER A 11 8.40 -12.80 -21.24
C SER A 11 7.89 -11.35 -21.27
N LEU A 12 6.58 -11.13 -21.45
CA LEU A 12 5.98 -9.78 -21.35
C LEU A 12 6.43 -9.08 -20.05
N ALA A 13 6.50 -9.81 -18.94
CA ALA A 13 7.01 -9.30 -17.66
C ALA A 13 8.46 -8.80 -17.75
N GLN A 14 9.36 -9.49 -18.47
CA GLN A 14 10.74 -9.04 -18.68
C GLN A 14 10.83 -7.81 -19.58
N LEU A 15 10.03 -7.75 -20.65
CA LEU A 15 9.94 -6.56 -21.49
C LEU A 15 9.40 -5.36 -20.68
N TYR A 16 8.43 -5.59 -19.78
CA TYR A 16 7.90 -4.56 -18.89
C TYR A 16 8.94 -4.04 -17.89
N LEU A 17 9.78 -4.91 -17.32
CA LEU A 17 10.86 -4.51 -16.41
C LEU A 17 11.94 -3.68 -17.13
N GLN A 18 12.10 -3.83 -18.44
CA GLN A 18 13.04 -3.06 -19.25
C GLN A 18 12.47 -1.71 -19.72
N GLN A 19 11.15 -1.61 -19.90
CA GLN A 19 10.51 -0.44 -20.51
C GLN A 19 10.11 0.65 -19.49
N TYR A 20 9.92 0.31 -18.21
CA TYR A 20 9.48 1.26 -17.18
C TYR A 20 10.47 1.34 -16.01
N PRO A 21 10.57 2.51 -15.33
CA PRO A 21 11.30 2.61 -14.08
C PRO A 21 10.85 1.52 -13.11
N SER A 22 11.81 0.88 -12.45
CA SER A 22 11.53 -0.26 -11.57
C SER A 22 10.51 0.11 -10.48
N GLY A 23 10.46 1.37 -10.04
CA GLY A 23 9.39 1.94 -9.21
C GLY A 23 9.13 3.44 -9.48
N SER A 24 7.89 3.87 -9.24
CA SER A 24 7.39 5.25 -9.45
C SER A 24 6.79 5.80 -8.17
N GLN A 25 6.98 7.10 -7.89
CA GLN A 25 6.27 7.78 -6.81
C GLN A 25 4.84 8.10 -7.28
N VAL A 26 3.84 7.63 -6.55
CA VAL A 26 2.42 7.76 -6.92
C VAL A 26 1.68 8.78 -6.05
N SER A 27 2.28 9.12 -4.92
CA SER A 27 1.85 10.14 -3.96
C SER A 27 3.07 10.49 -3.09
N PRO A 28 3.16 11.68 -2.47
CA PRO A 28 4.31 12.04 -1.63
C PRO A 28 4.63 10.96 -0.58
N GLY A 29 5.86 10.45 -0.60
CA GLY A 29 6.33 9.37 0.27
C GLY A 29 5.80 7.96 -0.05
N LEU A 30 4.98 7.76 -1.08
CA LEU A 30 4.44 6.46 -1.48
C LEU A 30 4.96 6.07 -2.88
N TRP A 31 5.75 5.01 -2.93
CA TRP A 31 6.30 4.46 -4.17
C TRP A 31 5.68 3.09 -4.48
N VAL A 32 5.34 2.86 -5.75
CA VAL A 32 4.88 1.57 -6.26
C VAL A 32 5.88 1.02 -7.25
N GLY A 33 6.33 -0.22 -7.05
CA GLY A 33 7.39 -0.80 -7.89
C GLY A 33 7.37 -2.31 -8.03
N SER A 34 8.41 -2.79 -8.70
CA SER A 34 8.72 -4.18 -9.00
C SER A 34 9.90 -4.68 -8.17
N LEU A 35 10.22 -5.97 -8.22
CA LEU A 35 11.32 -6.54 -7.45
C LEU A 35 12.67 -5.84 -7.71
N PRO A 36 13.04 -5.48 -8.95
CA PRO A 36 14.24 -4.67 -9.19
C PRO A 36 14.27 -3.29 -8.51
N ALA A 37 13.12 -2.74 -8.10
CA ALA A 37 13.07 -1.46 -7.38
C ALA A 37 13.63 -1.59 -5.96
N GLU A 38 13.42 -2.75 -5.34
CA GLU A 38 13.93 -3.08 -4.00
C GLU A 38 15.39 -3.54 -4.06
N GLN A 39 15.75 -4.25 -5.13
CA GLN A 39 17.06 -4.88 -5.30
C GLN A 39 18.16 -3.93 -5.82
N CYS A 40 17.87 -2.65 -6.03
CA CYS A 40 18.87 -1.65 -6.41
C CYS A 40 19.88 -1.38 -5.26
N PRO A 41 20.97 -0.62 -5.48
CA PRO A 41 21.83 -0.17 -4.39
C PRO A 41 21.07 0.67 -3.35
N LEU A 42 21.45 0.59 -2.07
CA LEU A 42 20.78 1.30 -0.97
C LEU A 42 20.70 2.82 -1.22
N GLU A 43 21.75 3.39 -1.78
CA GLU A 43 21.84 4.81 -2.13
C GLU A 43 20.68 5.27 -3.04
N GLU A 44 20.23 4.41 -3.96
CA GLU A 44 19.12 4.73 -4.87
C GLU A 44 17.76 4.77 -4.14
N LEU A 45 17.61 3.98 -3.07
CA LEU A 45 16.46 4.03 -2.18
C LEU A 45 16.52 5.27 -1.27
N GLN A 46 17.71 5.58 -0.75
CA GLN A 46 17.95 6.76 0.11
C GLN A 46 17.75 8.08 -0.63
N LYS A 47 18.17 8.19 -1.90
CA LYS A 47 17.90 9.35 -2.77
C LYS A 47 16.39 9.63 -2.92
N ARG A 48 15.56 8.62 -2.73
CA ARG A 48 14.08 8.70 -2.79
C ARG A 48 13.44 8.82 -1.40
N SER A 49 14.26 8.96 -0.36
CA SER A 49 13.87 8.96 1.06
C SER A 49 13.11 7.71 1.48
N ILE A 50 13.35 6.56 0.83
CA ILE A 50 12.69 5.30 1.18
C ILE A 50 13.34 4.74 2.45
N THR A 51 12.52 4.56 3.49
CA THR A 51 12.92 4.01 4.79
C THR A 51 12.24 2.68 5.07
N HIS A 52 11.13 2.39 4.39
CA HIS A 52 10.35 1.18 4.56
C HIS A 52 10.07 0.48 3.23
N VAL A 53 9.93 -0.84 3.27
CA VAL A 53 9.58 -1.67 2.12
C VAL A 53 8.44 -2.62 2.47
N LEU A 54 7.35 -2.53 1.72
CA LEU A 54 6.22 -3.46 1.79
C LEU A 54 6.30 -4.43 0.60
N ARG A 55 6.66 -5.68 0.87
CA ARG A 55 6.80 -6.75 -0.12
C ARG A 55 5.48 -7.51 -0.27
N CYS A 56 4.87 -7.47 -1.44
CA CYS A 56 3.63 -8.19 -1.76
C CYS A 56 3.93 -9.42 -2.63
N GLY A 57 4.09 -10.57 -1.99
CA GLY A 57 4.02 -11.87 -2.63
C GLY A 57 5.04 -12.89 -2.16
N LEU A 58 4.91 -14.11 -2.69
CA LEU A 58 5.85 -15.22 -2.48
C LEU A 58 7.17 -14.95 -3.22
N LEU A 59 7.97 -14.03 -2.69
CA LEU A 59 9.28 -13.68 -3.23
C LEU A 59 10.34 -14.61 -2.63
N TYR A 60 11.01 -15.37 -3.47
CA TYR A 60 12.12 -16.26 -3.09
C TYR A 60 13.48 -15.54 -3.07
N VAL A 61 13.47 -14.21 -3.13
CA VAL A 61 14.66 -13.36 -3.07
C VAL A 61 14.73 -12.70 -1.70
N PRO A 62 15.85 -12.78 -0.97
CA PRO A 62 16.02 -12.12 0.33
C PRO A 62 15.79 -10.61 0.25
N ALA A 63 15.44 -10.01 1.39
CA ALA A 63 15.37 -8.56 1.52
C ALA A 63 16.81 -8.02 1.48
N LYS A 64 17.15 -7.21 0.48
CA LYS A 64 18.55 -6.86 0.21
C LYS A 64 19.18 -5.97 1.28
N HIS A 65 18.37 -5.12 1.91
CA HIS A 65 18.82 -4.07 2.83
C HIS A 65 18.12 -4.19 4.19
N GLU A 66 17.87 -5.43 4.64
CA GLU A 66 17.13 -5.71 5.88
C GLU A 66 17.80 -5.16 7.15
N ASP A 67 19.11 -4.95 7.11
CA ASP A 67 19.86 -4.34 8.21
C ASP A 67 19.64 -2.81 8.33
N THR A 68 19.03 -2.17 7.33
CA THR A 68 18.91 -0.70 7.28
C THR A 68 17.49 -0.20 7.04
N LEU A 69 16.65 -0.95 6.32
CA LEU A 69 15.27 -0.58 6.02
C LEU A 69 14.30 -1.43 6.83
N ALA A 70 13.15 -0.85 7.17
CA ALA A 70 12.07 -1.61 7.81
C ALA A 70 11.26 -2.37 6.75
N TYR A 71 11.06 -3.67 6.95
CA TYR A 71 10.33 -4.52 6.02
C TYR A 71 9.01 -5.02 6.60
N LEU A 72 7.98 -5.04 5.75
CA LEU A 72 6.75 -5.81 5.95
C LEU A 72 6.53 -6.72 4.74
N LYS A 73 6.14 -7.97 4.96
CA LYS A 73 5.91 -8.95 3.90
C LYS A 73 4.47 -9.48 3.96
N LEU A 74 3.79 -9.46 2.83
CA LEU A 74 2.50 -10.10 2.62
C LEU A 74 2.69 -11.30 1.68
N ASP A 75 2.47 -12.51 2.19
CA ASP A 75 2.56 -13.73 1.40
C ASP A 75 1.28 -13.95 0.57
N VAL A 76 1.24 -13.34 -0.61
CA VAL A 76 0.07 -13.36 -1.50
C VAL A 76 0.43 -13.72 -2.95
N VAL A 77 -0.33 -14.66 -3.52
CA VAL A 77 -0.22 -15.05 -4.94
C VAL A 77 -1.07 -14.12 -5.79
N ASP A 78 -0.68 -13.89 -7.05
CA ASP A 78 -1.41 -13.01 -7.97
C ASP A 78 -2.55 -13.75 -8.68
N LEU A 79 -3.49 -14.28 -7.89
CA LEU A 79 -4.66 -14.98 -8.41
C LEU A 79 -5.94 -14.21 -8.08
N PRO A 80 -6.97 -14.23 -8.95
CA PRO A 80 -8.27 -13.66 -8.63
C PRO A 80 -8.92 -14.22 -7.35
N SER A 81 -8.56 -15.43 -6.95
CA SER A 81 -9.06 -16.09 -5.74
C SER A 81 -8.30 -15.72 -4.47
N SER A 82 -7.17 -15.02 -4.54
CA SER A 82 -6.40 -14.63 -3.36
C SER A 82 -7.08 -13.45 -2.64
N ASP A 83 -7.19 -13.51 -1.32
CA ASP A 83 -7.74 -12.43 -0.50
C ASP A 83 -6.61 -11.51 0.00
N ILE A 84 -6.29 -10.49 -0.78
CA ILE A 84 -5.21 -9.56 -0.44
C ILE A 84 -5.65 -8.51 0.58
N LEU A 85 -6.94 -8.15 0.61
CA LEU A 85 -7.44 -7.13 1.54
C LEU A 85 -7.53 -7.65 2.98
N SER A 86 -7.88 -8.91 3.20
CA SER A 86 -7.79 -9.50 4.55
C SER A 86 -6.35 -9.50 5.05
N LEU A 87 -5.39 -9.90 4.23
CA LEU A 87 -3.97 -9.82 4.59
C LEU A 87 -3.53 -8.38 4.91
N CYS A 88 -4.06 -7.39 4.19
CA CYS A 88 -3.78 -5.98 4.47
C CYS A 88 -4.30 -5.53 5.84
N ARG A 89 -5.47 -6.02 6.25
CA ARG A 89 -6.08 -5.75 7.57
C ARG A 89 -5.32 -6.46 8.68
N ASP A 90 -5.06 -7.76 8.52
CA ASP A 90 -4.43 -8.61 9.53
C ASP A 90 -3.00 -8.15 9.87
N ASN A 91 -2.31 -7.52 8.92
CA ASN A 91 -0.95 -7.01 9.07
C ASN A 91 -0.88 -5.48 9.26
N ASP A 92 -2.02 -4.81 9.47
CA ASP A 92 -2.13 -3.35 9.65
C ASP A 92 -1.29 -2.52 8.66
N THR A 93 -1.44 -2.87 7.37
CA THR A 93 -0.63 -2.28 6.29
C THR A 93 -0.84 -0.77 6.15
N ASN A 94 -2.02 -0.25 6.49
CA ASN A 94 -2.30 1.17 6.45
C ASN A 94 -1.43 1.94 7.45
N THR A 95 -1.33 1.44 8.70
CA THR A 95 -0.46 2.04 9.71
C THR A 95 1.01 1.94 9.32
N PHE A 96 1.45 0.81 8.77
CA PHE A 96 2.81 0.66 8.26
C PHE A 96 3.14 1.70 7.18
N ILE A 97 2.27 1.85 6.18
CA ILE A 97 2.45 2.84 5.10
C ILE A 97 2.44 4.27 5.66
N GLU A 98 1.51 4.59 6.56
CA GLU A 98 1.40 5.94 7.14
C GLU A 98 2.64 6.32 7.97
N ASN A 99 3.14 5.40 8.80
CA ASN A 99 4.34 5.64 9.59
C ASN A 99 5.57 5.80 8.70
N ALA A 100 5.68 4.98 7.66
CA ALA A 100 6.77 5.09 6.70
C ALA A 100 6.78 6.44 5.97
N ARG A 101 5.61 6.93 5.55
CA ARG A 101 5.47 8.25 4.90
C ARG A 101 5.84 9.41 5.83
N LYS A 102 5.66 9.26 7.15
CA LYS A 102 6.10 10.26 8.14
C LYS A 102 7.61 10.21 8.39
N ALA A 103 8.21 9.02 8.37
CA ALA A 103 9.65 8.83 8.52
C ALA A 103 10.46 9.16 7.26
N GLY A 104 9.82 9.11 6.09
CA GLY A 104 10.42 9.39 4.80
C GLY A 104 9.50 8.89 3.69
N GLY A 105 9.61 7.60 3.36
CA GLY A 105 8.77 6.99 2.34
C GLY A 105 8.79 5.47 2.36
N VAL A 106 7.79 4.90 1.70
CA VAL A 106 7.63 3.45 1.53
C VAL A 106 7.71 3.05 0.07
N LEU A 107 8.40 1.95 -0.19
CA LEU A 107 8.30 1.20 -1.44
C LEU A 107 7.34 0.02 -1.26
N VAL A 108 6.17 0.10 -1.89
CA VAL A 108 5.23 -1.02 -2.01
C VAL A 108 5.52 -1.75 -3.31
N HIS A 109 6.03 -2.98 -3.25
CA HIS A 109 6.43 -3.72 -4.46
C HIS A 109 5.95 -5.16 -4.46
N CYS A 110 5.80 -5.71 -5.67
CA CYS A 110 5.63 -7.15 -5.88
C CYS A 110 6.68 -7.62 -6.90
N GLN A 111 6.43 -8.73 -7.60
CA GLN A 111 7.34 -9.19 -8.65
C GLN A 111 7.46 -8.17 -9.80
N ALA A 112 6.32 -7.82 -10.43
CA ALA A 112 6.28 -6.96 -11.62
C ALA A 112 5.85 -5.51 -11.32
N GLY A 113 5.30 -5.25 -10.14
CA GLY A 113 4.76 -3.93 -9.80
C GLY A 113 3.51 -3.54 -10.60
N VAL A 114 2.66 -4.53 -10.92
CA VAL A 114 1.47 -4.36 -11.79
C VAL A 114 0.17 -4.58 -11.03
N SER A 115 0.04 -5.68 -10.29
CA SER A 115 -1.24 -6.12 -9.70
C SER A 115 -1.24 -6.08 -8.16
N ARG A 116 -0.53 -6.97 -7.48
CA ARG A 116 -0.50 -7.05 -5.99
C ARG A 116 -0.14 -5.73 -5.30
N SER A 117 1.04 -5.17 -5.58
CA SER A 117 1.49 -3.92 -4.94
C SER A 117 0.61 -2.73 -5.28
N ALA A 118 0.11 -2.68 -6.51
CA ALA A 118 -0.85 -1.66 -6.93
C ALA A 118 -2.18 -1.78 -6.16
N THR A 119 -2.64 -3.00 -5.87
CA THR A 119 -3.86 -3.23 -5.10
C THR A 119 -3.72 -2.71 -3.68
N VAL A 120 -2.61 -3.03 -3.00
CA VAL A 120 -2.31 -2.53 -1.65
C VAL A 120 -2.24 -1.00 -1.62
N ALA A 121 -1.52 -0.40 -2.57
CA ALA A 121 -1.44 1.05 -2.67
C ALA A 121 -2.79 1.71 -2.99
N THR A 122 -3.61 1.08 -3.84
CA THR A 122 -4.96 1.58 -4.16
C THR A 122 -5.85 1.56 -2.93
N ALA A 123 -5.88 0.44 -2.19
CA ALA A 123 -6.64 0.32 -0.95
C ALA A 123 -6.23 1.37 0.08
N TYR A 124 -4.91 1.58 0.27
CA TYR A 124 -4.41 2.62 1.16
C TYR A 124 -4.87 4.03 0.74
N LEU A 125 -4.80 4.37 -0.55
CA LEU A 125 -5.26 5.67 -1.05
C LEU A 125 -6.76 5.86 -0.87
N MET A 126 -7.56 4.81 -1.08
CA MET A 126 -9.00 4.86 -0.84
C MET A 126 -9.31 5.19 0.62
N CYS A 127 -8.68 4.47 1.56
CA CYS A 127 -8.89 4.65 2.99
C CYS A 127 -8.37 6.01 3.49
N SER A 128 -7.17 6.43 3.06
CA SER A 128 -6.52 7.66 3.55
C SER A 128 -7.10 8.95 2.96
N GLN A 129 -7.68 8.89 1.74
CA GLN A 129 -8.20 10.06 1.04
C GLN A 129 -9.72 10.04 0.85
N HIS A 130 -10.40 8.99 1.31
CA HIS A 130 -11.84 8.79 1.13
C HIS A 130 -12.29 8.90 -0.34
N ILE A 131 -11.52 8.30 -1.25
CA ILE A 131 -11.80 8.29 -2.70
C ILE A 131 -12.16 6.89 -3.19
N GLY A 132 -12.98 6.83 -4.24
CA GLY A 132 -13.37 5.57 -4.87
C GLY A 132 -12.20 4.80 -5.49
N SER A 133 -12.39 3.50 -5.67
CA SER A 133 -11.37 2.56 -6.17
C SER A 133 -10.82 2.96 -7.54
N GLU A 134 -11.68 3.39 -8.45
CA GLU A 134 -11.28 3.82 -9.79
C GLU A 134 -10.41 5.07 -9.77
N LYS A 135 -10.77 6.08 -8.96
CA LYS A 135 -9.98 7.31 -8.81
C LYS A 135 -8.61 7.02 -8.20
N ALA A 136 -8.57 6.23 -7.12
CA ALA A 136 -7.32 5.82 -6.49
C ALA A 136 -6.40 5.07 -7.48
N LEU A 137 -6.96 4.17 -8.28
CA LEU A 137 -6.21 3.44 -9.30
C LEU A 137 -5.67 4.37 -10.39
N ARG A 138 -6.46 5.35 -10.83
CA ARG A 138 -6.05 6.33 -11.85
C ARG A 138 -4.93 7.24 -11.37
N LEU A 139 -4.90 7.61 -10.07
CA LEU A 139 -3.77 8.36 -9.48
C LEU A 139 -2.46 7.57 -9.60
N ILE A 140 -2.50 6.27 -9.31
CA ILE A 140 -1.34 5.38 -9.47
C ILE A 140 -0.94 5.27 -10.93
N GLN A 141 -1.91 5.06 -11.84
CA GLN A 141 -1.66 4.91 -13.27
C GLN A 141 -1.07 6.16 -13.92
N ALA A 142 -1.36 7.36 -13.40
CA ALA A 142 -0.76 8.60 -13.89
C ALA A 142 0.78 8.61 -13.80
N SER A 143 1.33 7.96 -12.77
CA SER A 143 2.79 7.86 -12.56
C SER A 143 3.36 6.48 -12.96
N ARG A 144 2.50 5.46 -13.03
CA ARG A 144 2.86 4.08 -13.39
C ARG A 144 1.79 3.46 -14.30
N PRO A 145 1.78 3.78 -15.61
CA PRO A 145 0.71 3.37 -16.54
C PRO A 145 0.50 1.86 -16.67
N CYS A 146 1.53 1.05 -16.39
CA CYS A 146 1.45 -0.41 -16.46
C CYS A 146 0.62 -1.07 -15.34
N VAL A 147 0.18 -0.29 -14.35
CA VAL A 147 -0.61 -0.82 -13.24
C VAL A 147 -1.98 -1.33 -13.70
N GLY A 148 -2.29 -2.56 -13.30
CA GLY A 148 -3.53 -3.24 -13.60
C GLY A 148 -3.73 -4.42 -12.65
N PRO A 149 -4.41 -4.21 -11.51
CA PRO A 149 -4.85 -5.30 -10.64
C PRO A 149 -5.64 -6.35 -11.40
N ASN A 150 -5.45 -7.62 -11.03
CA ASN A 150 -6.25 -8.71 -11.57
C ASN A 150 -7.75 -8.53 -11.22
N ILE A 151 -8.63 -9.25 -11.92
CA ILE A 151 -10.08 -9.06 -11.79
C ILE A 151 -10.61 -9.30 -10.37
N GLY A 152 -10.02 -10.23 -9.61
CA GLY A 152 -10.45 -10.53 -8.24
C GLY A 152 -10.03 -9.43 -7.27
N PHE A 153 -8.83 -8.89 -7.42
CA PHE A 153 -8.37 -7.73 -6.66
C PHE A 153 -9.19 -6.47 -6.97
N ARG A 154 -9.61 -6.27 -8.23
CA ARG A 154 -10.54 -5.18 -8.58
C ARG A 154 -11.89 -5.32 -7.89
N ALA A 155 -12.43 -6.54 -7.85
CA ALA A 155 -13.68 -6.81 -7.14
C ALA A 155 -13.55 -6.53 -5.63
N GLN A 156 -12.44 -6.95 -5.02
CA GLN A 156 -12.13 -6.66 -3.62
C GLN A 156 -12.02 -5.15 -3.35
N LEU A 157 -11.32 -4.40 -4.20
CA LEU A 157 -11.25 -2.93 -4.08
C LEU A 157 -12.63 -2.28 -4.23
N LYS A 158 -13.50 -2.81 -5.09
CA LYS A 158 -14.85 -2.27 -5.24
C LYS A 158 -15.70 -2.52 -3.99
N ALA A 159 -15.59 -3.70 -3.37
CA ALA A 159 -16.25 -3.99 -2.11
C ALA A 159 -15.75 -3.08 -0.96
N LEU A 160 -14.43 -2.84 -0.89
CA LEU A 160 -13.84 -1.93 0.10
C LEU A 160 -14.37 -0.48 0.01
N GLU A 161 -14.69 -0.03 -1.20
CA GLU A 161 -15.23 1.32 -1.44
C GLU A 161 -16.54 1.56 -0.67
N GLU A 162 -17.37 0.53 -0.53
CA GLU A 162 -18.63 0.57 0.22
C GLU A 162 -18.37 0.62 1.74
N GLU A 163 -17.36 -0.10 2.21
CA GLU A 163 -16.97 -0.15 3.63
C GLU A 163 -16.32 1.16 4.12
N CYS A 164 -15.52 1.80 3.26
CA CYS A 164 -14.76 3.01 3.61
C CYS A 164 -15.59 4.30 3.56
N ASN A 165 -16.89 4.22 3.26
CA ASN A 165 -17.76 5.36 2.99
C ASN A 165 -17.10 6.37 2.03
N CYS A 166 -16.41 5.87 1.01
CA CYS A 166 -15.75 6.71 0.02
C CYS A 166 -16.83 7.49 -0.76
N ASP A 167 -16.69 8.82 -0.88
CA ASP A 167 -17.67 9.66 -1.57
C ASP A 167 -17.75 9.29 -3.07
N ILE A 168 -18.68 8.42 -3.46
CA ILE A 168 -19.01 8.13 -4.87
C ILE A 168 -19.45 9.42 -5.59
N ALA A 169 -20.03 10.38 -4.85
CA ALA A 169 -20.44 11.69 -5.36
C ALA A 169 -19.29 12.55 -5.89
N LYS A 170 -18.02 12.27 -5.52
CA LYS A 170 -16.85 12.93 -6.14
C LYS A 170 -16.47 12.35 -7.50
N TYR A 171 -17.19 11.33 -7.96
CA TYR A 171 -17.02 10.66 -9.25
C TYR A 171 -18.35 10.56 -10.02
N THR A 172 -19.21 11.58 -9.96
CA THR A 172 -20.15 11.82 -11.06
C THR A 172 -19.38 12.54 -12.16
N GLY A 173 -18.95 11.80 -13.17
CA GLY A 173 -18.36 12.36 -14.38
C GLY A 173 -19.37 13.14 -15.23
N ALA A 174 -20.05 14.15 -14.66
CA ALA A 174 -20.90 15.09 -15.38
C ALA A 174 -20.70 16.52 -14.83
N PRO A 175 -20.50 17.53 -15.68
CA PRO A 175 -20.45 18.92 -15.24
C PRO A 175 -21.86 19.37 -14.83
N GLY A 176 -22.02 19.80 -13.57
CA GLY A 176 -23.17 20.57 -13.11
C GLY A 176 -24.47 19.78 -12.97
N ALA A 177 -24.66 19.11 -11.84
CA ALA A 177 -25.97 18.86 -11.26
C ALA A 177 -25.80 18.45 -9.79
N ASP A 178 -26.68 18.96 -8.93
CA ASP A 178 -26.97 18.46 -7.57
C ASP A 178 -26.36 19.22 -6.37
N GLU A 179 -26.18 20.53 -6.49
CA GLU A 179 -25.81 21.42 -5.35
C GLU A 179 -26.95 21.70 -4.35
N HIS A 180 -28.10 21.00 -4.40
CA HIS A 180 -29.33 21.50 -3.73
C HIS A 180 -29.92 20.61 -2.62
N PHE A 181 -29.19 19.62 -2.11
CA PHE A 181 -29.68 18.83 -0.96
C PHE A 181 -28.67 18.81 0.18
N THR A 182 -29.17 18.83 1.41
CA THR A 182 -28.38 18.73 2.63
C THR A 182 -27.96 17.27 2.92
N PRO A 183 -26.91 17.04 3.73
CA PRO A 183 -26.50 15.68 4.11
C PRO A 183 -27.62 14.82 4.72
N ALA A 184 -28.54 15.45 5.46
CA ALA A 184 -29.68 14.77 6.07
C ALA A 184 -30.73 14.32 5.03
N GLU A 185 -30.97 15.12 3.99
CA GLU A 185 -31.91 14.82 2.89
C GLU A 185 -31.39 13.69 2.00
N ARG A 186 -30.07 13.64 1.78
CA ARG A 186 -29.41 12.52 1.09
C ARG A 186 -29.52 11.20 1.87
N ALA A 187 -29.29 11.25 3.19
CA ALA A 187 -29.45 10.09 4.06
C ALA A 187 -30.91 9.60 4.14
N ALA A 188 -31.89 10.51 4.05
CA ALA A 188 -33.31 10.15 4.01
C ALA A 188 -33.69 9.43 2.72
N ARG A 189 -33.20 9.89 1.56
CA ARG A 189 -33.46 9.25 0.26
C ARG A 189 -32.78 7.89 0.12
N GLY A 190 -31.57 7.72 0.66
CA GLY A 190 -30.89 6.42 0.70
C GLY A 190 -31.67 5.37 1.50
N ARG A 191 -32.26 5.78 2.64
CA ARG A 191 -33.15 4.92 3.44
C ARG A 191 -34.46 4.60 2.71
N GLU A 192 -35.07 5.59 2.05
CA GLU A 192 -36.29 5.39 1.27
C GLU A 192 -36.08 4.42 0.09
N TRP A 193 -34.92 4.50 -0.57
CA TRP A 193 -34.52 3.58 -1.64
C TRP A 193 -34.32 2.14 -1.13
N LEU A 194 -33.71 1.97 0.05
CA LEU A 194 -33.55 0.67 0.71
C LEU A 194 -34.90 0.07 1.11
N ASN A 195 -35.77 0.84 1.79
CA ASN A 195 -37.08 0.37 2.24
C ASN A 195 -38.01 -0.06 1.08
N LYS A 196 -37.89 0.59 -0.10
CA LYS A 196 -38.67 0.25 -1.30
C LYS A 196 -38.24 -1.07 -1.98
N ARG A 197 -37.03 -1.59 -1.71
CA ARG A 197 -36.48 -2.76 -2.43
C ARG A 197 -36.25 -3.98 -1.54
N SER A 198 -36.06 -3.80 -0.24
CA SER A 198 -35.78 -4.91 0.69
C SER A 198 -37.02 -5.44 1.41
N GLY A 199 -38.11 -4.67 1.50
CA GLY A 199 -39.28 -5.03 2.30
C GLY A 199 -39.01 -5.10 3.81
N VAL A 200 -37.87 -4.60 4.27
CA VAL A 200 -37.44 -4.62 5.67
C VAL A 200 -37.20 -3.17 6.12
N ASP A 201 -37.87 -2.78 7.21
CA ASP A 201 -37.77 -1.42 7.76
C ASP A 201 -36.45 -1.27 8.54
N VAL A 202 -35.54 -0.45 8.03
CA VAL A 202 -34.20 -0.27 8.61
C VAL A 202 -34.22 0.84 9.67
N PRO A 203 -33.93 0.54 10.96
CA PRO A 203 -33.99 1.54 12.03
C PRO A 203 -32.87 2.59 11.93
N LYS A 204 -33.16 3.80 12.44
CA LYS A 204 -32.20 4.93 12.44
C LYS A 204 -30.94 4.56 13.24
N PRO A 205 -29.73 4.96 12.77
CA PRO A 205 -28.50 4.69 13.50
C PRO A 205 -28.48 5.40 14.85
N LEU A 206 -28.02 4.70 15.88
CA LEU A 206 -27.81 5.23 17.22
C LEU A 206 -26.64 6.24 17.23
N PRO A 207 -26.65 7.24 18.14
CA PRO A 207 -25.63 8.26 18.17
C PRO A 207 -24.25 7.68 18.51
N THR A 208 -23.25 8.09 17.72
CA THR A 208 -21.88 7.59 17.70
C THR A 208 -21.14 7.82 19.02
N GLY A 209 -20.70 6.74 19.66
CA GLY A 209 -19.72 6.76 20.76
C GLY A 209 -18.29 6.74 20.21
N VAL A 210 -17.49 7.70 20.67
CA VAL A 210 -16.08 7.96 20.30
C VAL A 210 -15.20 6.72 20.49
N TRP A 211 -14.49 6.32 19.43
CA TRP A 211 -13.42 5.31 19.47
C TRP A 211 -12.24 5.80 20.32
N LYS A 212 -11.72 4.94 21.21
CA LYS A 212 -10.43 5.15 21.90
C LYS A 212 -9.41 4.13 21.37
N PRO A 213 -8.23 4.58 20.89
CA PRO A 213 -7.17 3.67 20.47
C PRO A 213 -6.59 2.88 21.65
N LYS A 214 -6.34 1.58 21.47
CA LYS A 214 -5.51 0.81 22.40
C LYS A 214 -4.06 1.27 22.25
N ARG A 215 -3.48 1.68 23.37
CA ARG A 215 -2.10 2.17 23.48
C ARG A 215 -1.14 1.01 23.21
N ILE A 216 -0.37 1.09 22.12
CA ILE A 216 0.78 0.20 21.88
C ILE A 216 2.00 0.94 22.41
N SER A 217 2.77 0.28 23.28
CA SER A 217 3.98 0.84 23.88
C SER A 217 5.06 1.06 22.82
N PRO A 218 5.85 2.16 22.89
CA PRO A 218 6.93 2.40 21.94
C PRO A 218 8.07 1.39 22.16
N VAL A 219 8.55 0.79 21.07
CA VAL A 219 9.82 0.06 21.05
C VAL A 219 10.94 1.11 21.10
N LEU A 220 11.73 1.09 22.17
CA LEU A 220 12.91 1.96 22.31
C LEU A 220 14.00 1.52 21.32
N PRO A 221 14.76 2.46 20.73
CA PRO A 221 15.93 2.13 19.92
C PRO A 221 17.03 1.50 20.80
N PRO A 222 17.91 0.64 20.23
CA PRO A 222 19.03 0.06 20.96
C PRO A 222 20.00 1.16 21.43
N ALA A 223 20.45 1.03 22.67
CA ALA A 223 21.29 2.01 23.35
C ALA A 223 22.60 2.28 22.61
N GLU A 224 22.92 3.57 22.46
CA GLU A 224 24.24 4.06 22.05
C GLU A 224 25.35 3.46 22.90
N VAL A 225 26.41 3.04 22.24
CA VAL A 225 27.68 2.62 22.84
C VAL A 225 28.30 3.82 23.56
N LEU A 226 28.07 3.93 24.86
CA LEU A 226 28.86 4.77 25.75
C LEU A 226 30.13 3.99 26.12
N ALA A 227 31.26 4.38 25.53
CA ALA A 227 32.56 4.07 26.10
C ALA A 227 32.75 4.85 27.42
N PRO A 228 33.40 4.24 28.41
CA PRO A 228 34.33 4.99 29.23
C PRO A 228 35.71 4.34 29.24
N ASP A 229 36.71 5.15 28.88
CA ASP A 229 38.08 5.02 29.38
C ASP A 229 38.08 4.99 30.90
N ALA A 230 38.68 3.96 31.50
CA ALA A 230 39.46 4.02 32.74
C ALA A 230 39.88 2.61 33.17
N ASN A 231 41.03 2.14 32.68
CA ASN A 231 41.84 1.22 33.47
C ASN A 231 43.30 1.35 33.06
N GLU A 232 44.12 2.02 33.88
CA GLU A 232 45.48 1.58 34.13
C GLU A 232 46.02 2.26 35.39
N GLY A 233 45.94 1.52 36.49
CA GLY A 233 46.73 1.76 37.69
C GLY A 233 47.14 0.42 38.28
N ALA A 234 48.35 -0.06 37.96
CA ALA A 234 49.15 -0.96 38.81
C ALA A 234 50.52 -1.22 38.17
N GLY A 235 51.59 -0.70 38.79
CA GLY A 235 52.96 -0.99 38.38
C GLY A 235 54.02 -0.26 39.23
N ARG A 236 53.97 -0.41 40.56
CA ARG A 236 55.17 -0.17 41.39
C ARG A 236 55.99 -1.45 41.39
N GLY A 237 57.24 -1.37 40.96
CA GLY A 237 58.22 -2.45 41.05
C GLY A 237 59.61 -1.96 40.71
N GLN A 238 60.43 -1.85 41.78
CA GLN A 238 61.89 -1.61 41.85
C GLN A 238 62.37 -0.17 41.73
#